data_AF-A0A8D4VQU4-F1
#
_entry.id   AF-A0A8D4VQU4-F1
#
_cell.length_a   1.000
_cell.length_b   1.000
_cell.length_c   1.000
_cell.angle_alpha   90.00
_cell.angle_beta   90.00
_cell.angle_gamma   90.00
#
_symmetry.space_group_name_H-M   'P 1'
#
loop_
_entity.id
_entity.type
_entity.pdbx_description
1 polymer ?
#
loop_
_entity_poly.entity_id
_entity_poly.type
_entity_poly.pdbx_seq_one_letter_code
_entity_poly.pdbx_strand_id
1 'polypeptide(L)'
;MFDNPINSKIAEFLTGIGIGVVPGEIAEQTVLPGILVDHGTLRIDEAKLVSPGDILHEAGHLAVAPAEKRGRLYNDVSKNAGDELAAIAWSWAATLHLGLDPALLFHPHGYKGAAASLLENFSEGRYFGVPLLQWMGLTWETERAQQHGVPPFPHMVQWLRD
;
A
#
# COMPACT_ATOMS: atom_id res chain seq x y z
N MET A 1 21.00 -2.54 1.09
CA MET A 1 20.19 -3.35 2.02
C MET A 1 19.52 -2.40 2.98
N PHE A 2 18.35 -2.73 3.51
CA PHE A 2 17.68 -1.92 4.53
C PHE A 2 18.26 -2.24 5.90
N ASP A 3 18.52 -1.21 6.71
CA ASP A 3 19.00 -1.38 8.08
C ASP A 3 17.83 -1.73 9.02
N ASN A 4 16.63 -1.21 8.75
CA ASN A 4 15.44 -1.56 9.52
C ASN A 4 14.86 -2.92 9.06
N PRO A 5 14.67 -3.89 9.97
CA PRO A 5 14.16 -5.22 9.62
C PRO A 5 12.72 -5.21 9.10
N ILE A 6 11.88 -4.24 9.52
CA ILE A 6 10.52 -4.09 9.00
C ILE A 6 10.58 -3.60 7.56
N ASN A 7 11.44 -2.63 7.25
CA ASN A 7 11.64 -2.13 5.89
C ASN A 7 12.17 -3.23 4.96
N SER A 8 13.13 -4.06 5.43
CA SER A 8 13.60 -5.23 4.68
C SER A 8 12.47 -6.21 4.38
N LYS A 9 11.65 -6.54 5.38
CA LYS A 9 10.51 -7.45 5.22
C LYS A 9 9.46 -6.92 4.22
N ILE A 10 9.16 -5.62 4.28
CA ILE A 10 8.26 -4.97 3.31
C ILE A 10 8.88 -5.03 1.91
N ALA A 11 10.16 -4.67 1.76
CA ALA A 11 10.84 -4.69 0.47
C ALA A 11 10.91 -6.08 -0.15
N GLU A 12 11.15 -7.13 0.64
CA GLU A 12 11.15 -8.53 0.21
C GLU A 12 9.78 -8.95 -0.32
N PHE A 13 8.71 -8.62 0.41
CA PHE A 13 7.34 -8.90 -0.04
C PHE A 13 6.99 -8.15 -1.32
N LEU A 14 7.24 -6.84 -1.37
CA LEU A 14 6.94 -6.00 -2.52
C LEU A 14 7.72 -6.46 -3.77
N THR A 15 9.00 -6.77 -3.61
CA THR A 15 9.82 -7.33 -4.71
C THR A 15 9.26 -8.68 -5.16
N GLY A 16 8.83 -9.53 -4.22
CA GLY A 16 8.22 -10.83 -4.49
C GLY A 16 6.92 -10.76 -5.31
N ILE A 17 6.15 -9.68 -5.18
CA ILE A 17 4.94 -9.45 -5.97
C ILE A 17 5.20 -8.63 -7.25
N GLY A 18 6.43 -8.17 -7.50
CA GLY A 18 6.81 -7.44 -8.71
C GLY A 18 6.85 -5.91 -8.60
N ILE A 19 6.84 -5.36 -7.38
CA ILE A 19 7.14 -3.94 -7.12
C ILE A 19 8.59 -3.83 -6.64
N GLY A 20 9.46 -3.22 -7.44
CA GLY A 20 10.85 -3.01 -7.03
C GLY A 20 10.93 -2.09 -5.82
N VAL A 21 11.80 -2.41 -4.85
CA VAL A 21 12.07 -1.54 -3.71
C VAL A 21 13.57 -1.46 -3.48
N VAL A 22 14.13 -0.26 -3.51
CA VAL A 22 15.57 -0.02 -3.39
C VAL A 22 15.87 1.04 -2.33
N PRO A 23 16.90 0.84 -1.48
CA PRO A 23 17.36 1.90 -0.60
C PRO A 23 18.13 2.96 -1.41
N GLY A 24 18.04 4.22 -0.98
CA GLY A 24 18.89 5.28 -1.52
C GLY A 24 18.47 6.67 -1.08
N GLU A 25 19.42 7.60 -1.07
CA GLU A 25 19.15 9.01 -0.76
C GLU A 25 18.17 9.63 -1.76
N ILE A 26 17.27 10.47 -1.24
CA ILE A 26 16.30 11.22 -2.04
C ILE A 26 16.58 12.71 -1.88
N ALA A 27 17.06 13.37 -2.94
CA ALA A 27 17.40 14.79 -2.90
C ALA A 27 16.19 15.71 -3.15
N GLU A 28 15.17 15.21 -3.85
CA GLU A 28 13.99 15.99 -4.22
C GLU A 28 12.92 16.00 -3.11
N GLN A 29 11.96 16.90 -3.26
CA GLN A 29 10.76 16.89 -2.42
C GLN A 29 9.78 15.84 -2.93
N THR A 30 9.33 14.98 -2.01
CA THR A 30 8.38 13.91 -2.29
C THR A 30 7.07 14.14 -1.54
N VAL A 31 6.00 13.45 -1.97
CA VAL A 31 4.68 13.51 -1.31
C VAL A 31 4.78 13.03 0.14
N LEU A 32 5.40 11.87 0.35
CA LEU A 32 5.73 11.33 1.68
C LEU A 32 7.24 11.41 1.91
N PRO A 33 7.70 11.90 3.08
CA PRO A 33 9.13 11.99 3.36
C PRO A 33 9.82 10.63 3.30
N GLY A 34 10.95 10.58 2.59
CA GLY A 34 11.78 9.39 2.48
C GLY A 34 11.30 8.32 1.50
N ILE A 35 10.27 8.61 0.70
CA ILE A 35 9.77 7.68 -0.34
C ILE A 35 9.64 8.42 -1.67
N LEU A 36 10.26 7.87 -2.70
CA LEU A 36 10.09 8.30 -4.08
C LEU A 36 9.54 7.15 -4.91
N VAL A 37 8.38 7.36 -5.53
CA VAL A 37 7.93 6.50 -6.62
C VAL A 37 8.73 6.86 -7.87
N ASP A 38 9.40 5.87 -8.46
CA ASP A 38 10.25 6.00 -9.64
C ASP A 38 9.96 4.87 -10.63
N HIS A 39 9.08 5.15 -11.60
CA HIS A 39 8.79 4.29 -12.76
C HIS A 39 8.48 2.83 -12.39
N GLY A 40 7.61 2.62 -11.40
CA GLY A 40 7.20 1.29 -10.92
C GLY A 40 8.10 0.69 -9.83
N THR A 41 9.11 1.43 -9.38
CA THR A 41 9.96 1.09 -8.24
C THR A 41 9.76 2.12 -7.12
N LEU A 42 9.96 1.71 -5.87
CA LEU A 42 10.07 2.62 -4.73
C LEU A 42 11.54 2.79 -4.35
N ARG A 43 12.02 4.03 -4.32
CA ARG A 43 13.27 4.38 -3.67
C ARG A 43 12.96 4.86 -2.26
N ILE A 44 13.66 4.31 -1.28
CA ILE A 44 13.43 4.55 0.14
C ILE A 44 14.69 5.12 0.80
N ASP A 45 14.56 6.30 1.39
CA ASP A 45 15.58 6.96 2.21
C ASP A 45 15.22 6.76 3.69
N GLU A 46 15.80 5.74 4.34
CA GLU A 46 15.46 5.38 5.73
C GLU A 46 15.75 6.50 6.73
N ALA A 47 16.68 7.41 6.41
CA ALA A 47 16.98 8.55 7.27
C ALA A 47 15.86 9.60 7.29
N LYS A 48 14.96 9.58 6.30
CA LYS A 48 13.85 10.53 6.13
C LYS A 48 12.47 9.88 6.28
N LEU A 49 12.40 8.56 6.26
CA LEU A 49 11.15 7.80 6.35
C LEU A 49 10.44 8.05 7.69
N VAL A 50 9.16 8.39 7.63
CA VAL A 50 8.34 8.67 8.83
C VAL A 50 7.83 7.37 9.45
N SER A 51 7.25 6.48 8.64
CA SER A 51 6.78 5.17 9.10
C SER A 51 6.99 4.09 8.03
N PRO A 52 7.33 2.83 8.41
CA PRO A 52 7.34 1.71 7.46
C PRO A 52 6.02 1.51 6.71
N GLY A 53 4.88 1.86 7.33
CA GLY A 53 3.58 1.75 6.69
C GLY A 53 3.38 2.70 5.50
N ASP A 54 4.13 3.81 5.44
CA ASP A 54 4.12 4.72 4.30
C ASP A 54 4.64 4.03 3.02
N ILE A 55 5.57 3.08 3.16
CA ILE A 55 6.08 2.27 2.04
C ILE A 55 4.92 1.45 1.43
N LEU A 56 4.08 0.85 2.28
CA LEU A 56 2.94 0.06 1.83
C LEU A 56 1.85 0.93 1.20
N HIS A 57 1.66 2.16 1.69
CA HIS A 57 0.73 3.12 1.08
C HIS A 57 1.14 3.48 -0.35
N GLU A 58 2.39 3.88 -0.56
CA GLU A 58 2.91 4.21 -1.90
C GLU A 58 2.96 2.98 -2.82
N ALA A 59 3.29 1.80 -2.28
CA ALA A 59 3.19 0.55 -3.01
C ALA A 59 1.75 0.25 -3.43
N GLY A 60 0.76 0.60 -2.61
CA GLY A 60 -0.66 0.48 -2.92
C GLY A 60 -1.03 1.25 -4.19
N HIS A 61 -0.53 2.47 -4.38
CA HIS A 61 -0.73 3.24 -5.61
C HIS A 61 -0.16 2.54 -6.85
N LEU A 62 1.05 1.98 -6.75
CA LEU A 62 1.63 1.18 -7.83
C LEU A 62 0.83 -0.10 -8.11
N ALA A 63 0.31 -0.74 -7.06
CA ALA A 63 -0.39 -2.01 -7.13
C ALA A 63 -1.76 -1.89 -7.84
N VAL A 64 -2.51 -0.82 -7.54
CA VAL A 64 -3.86 -0.57 -8.10
C VAL A 64 -3.82 0.10 -9.48
N ALA A 65 -2.65 0.60 -9.89
CA ALA A 65 -2.44 1.12 -11.23
C ALA A 65 -2.44 -0.01 -12.28
N PRO A 66 -3.09 0.18 -13.45
CA PRO A 66 -2.98 -0.76 -14.57
C PRO A 66 -1.51 -0.99 -14.98
N ALA A 67 -1.15 -2.20 -15.40
CA ALA A 67 0.26 -2.54 -15.65
C ALA A 67 0.90 -1.62 -16.71
N GLU A 68 0.15 -1.25 -17.75
CA GLU A 68 0.60 -0.34 -18.82
C GLU A 68 0.92 1.09 -18.34
N LYS A 69 0.41 1.50 -17.17
CA LYS A 69 0.62 2.84 -16.58
C LYS A 69 1.63 2.82 -15.45
N ARG A 70 1.80 1.69 -14.75
CA ARG A 70 2.63 1.57 -13.54
C ARG A 70 4.06 2.08 -13.75
N GLY A 71 4.70 1.69 -14.85
CA GLY A 71 6.06 2.12 -15.20
C GLY A 71 6.20 3.60 -15.58
N ARG A 72 5.10 4.38 -15.62
CA ARG A 72 5.09 5.82 -15.91
C ARG A 72 4.80 6.68 -14.68
N LEU A 73 4.55 6.04 -13.54
CA LEU A 73 4.27 6.72 -12.28
C LEU A 73 5.57 7.26 -11.70
N TYR A 74 5.55 8.51 -11.24
CA TYR A 74 6.70 9.20 -10.69
C TYR A 74 6.24 10.20 -9.64
N ASN A 75 6.87 10.17 -8.46
CA ASN A 75 6.61 11.06 -7.32
C ASN A 75 5.12 11.11 -6.94
N ASP A 76 4.35 12.12 -7.36
CA ASP A 76 2.91 12.22 -7.06
C ASP A 76 2.07 11.28 -7.95
N VAL A 77 1.60 10.19 -7.32
CA VAL A 77 0.85 9.11 -7.98
C VAL A 77 -0.63 9.08 -7.63
N SER A 78 -1.07 9.83 -6.62
CA SER A 78 -2.47 9.88 -6.19
C SER A 78 -3.26 10.85 -7.08
N LYS A 79 -3.67 10.37 -8.26
CA LYS A 79 -4.29 11.24 -9.29
C LYS A 79 -5.77 11.50 -9.06
N ASN A 80 -6.45 10.67 -8.25
CA ASN A 80 -7.86 10.85 -7.94
C ASN A 80 -8.23 10.14 -6.62
N ALA A 81 -9.39 10.51 -6.06
CA ALA A 81 -9.88 9.97 -4.80
C ALA A 81 -10.12 8.45 -4.82
N GLY A 82 -10.43 7.86 -5.99
CA GLY A 82 -10.60 6.42 -6.11
C GLY A 82 -9.29 5.66 -5.92
N ASP A 83 -8.22 6.13 -6.54
CA ASP A 83 -6.88 5.54 -6.40
C ASP A 83 -6.43 5.57 -4.94
N GLU A 84 -6.66 6.69 -4.24
CA GLU A 84 -6.37 6.85 -2.81
C GLU A 84 -7.14 5.84 -1.94
N LEU A 85 -8.45 5.72 -2.14
CA LEU A 85 -9.28 4.76 -1.38
C LEU A 85 -8.82 3.31 -1.62
N ALA A 86 -8.45 2.99 -2.87
CA ALA A 86 -7.95 1.66 -3.22
C ALA A 86 -6.58 1.40 -2.61
N ALA A 87 -5.64 2.36 -2.67
CA ALA A 87 -4.32 2.25 -2.07
C ALA A 87 -4.37 2.05 -0.55
N ILE A 88 -5.27 2.76 0.16
CA ILE A 88 -5.48 2.58 1.60
C ILE A 88 -6.00 1.17 1.92
N ALA A 89 -6.98 0.68 1.17
CA ALA A 89 -7.51 -0.66 1.39
C ALA A 89 -6.47 -1.74 1.10
N TRP A 90 -5.68 -1.55 0.04
CA TRP A 90 -4.61 -2.45 -0.34
C TRP A 90 -3.49 -2.48 0.71
N SER A 91 -3.07 -1.31 1.20
CA SER A 91 -2.00 -1.21 2.19
C SER A 91 -2.42 -1.76 3.55
N TRP A 92 -3.70 -1.65 3.93
CA TRP A 92 -4.25 -2.36 5.07
C TRP A 92 -4.12 -3.87 4.94
N ALA A 93 -4.56 -4.43 3.80
CA ALA A 93 -4.46 -5.85 3.54
C ALA A 93 -3.00 -6.34 3.54
N ALA A 94 -2.08 -5.59 2.93
CA ALA A 94 -0.65 -5.89 2.94
C ALA A 94 -0.05 -5.84 4.36
N THR A 95 -0.47 -4.86 5.17
CA THR A 95 -0.03 -4.72 6.57
C THR A 95 -0.40 -5.95 7.39
N LEU A 96 -1.65 -6.42 7.28
CA LEU A 96 -2.13 -7.62 7.96
C LEU A 96 -1.48 -8.89 7.40
N HIS A 97 -1.29 -8.99 6.09
CA HIS A 97 -0.62 -10.12 5.44
C HIS A 97 0.82 -10.29 5.97
N LEU A 98 1.52 -9.18 6.19
CA LEU A 98 2.86 -9.19 6.76
C LEU A 98 2.87 -9.39 8.28
N GLY A 99 1.72 -9.42 8.94
CA GLY A 99 1.63 -9.50 10.41
C GLY A 99 2.25 -8.29 11.09
N LEU A 100 2.15 -7.12 10.47
CA LEU A 100 2.63 -5.85 11.02
C LEU A 100 1.53 -5.18 11.85
N ASP A 101 1.94 -4.34 12.80
CA ASP A 101 1.01 -3.51 13.56
C ASP A 101 0.35 -2.48 12.63
N PRO A 102 -1.00 -2.46 12.51
CA PRO A 102 -1.70 -1.46 11.70
C PRO A 102 -1.45 -0.01 12.12
N ALA A 103 -0.96 0.25 13.33
CA ALA A 103 -0.54 1.59 13.75
C ALA A 103 0.72 2.08 13.00
N LEU A 104 1.49 1.19 12.35
CA LEU A 104 2.56 1.60 11.43
C LEU A 104 1.99 2.17 10.13
N LEU A 105 0.88 1.61 9.63
CA LEU A 105 0.18 2.16 8.48
C LEU A 105 -0.53 3.45 8.88
N PHE A 106 -1.45 3.39 9.83
CA PHE A 106 -2.21 4.53 10.31
C PHE A 106 -1.49 5.23 11.48
N HIS A 107 -0.26 5.69 11.23
CA HIS A 107 0.54 6.38 12.23
C HIS A 107 0.05 7.82 12.48
N PRO A 108 0.28 8.42 13.68
CA PRO A 108 -0.32 9.71 14.07
C PRO A 108 0.03 10.91 13.18
N HIS A 109 1.13 10.84 12.43
CA HIS A 109 1.57 11.91 11.53
C HIS A 109 1.04 11.74 10.09
N GLY A 110 0.35 10.64 9.80
CA GLY A 110 -0.17 10.32 8.48
C GLY A 110 -1.59 10.84 8.24
N TYR A 111 -2.09 10.64 7.01
CA TYR A 111 -3.50 10.81 6.64
C TYR A 111 -4.14 12.16 7.03
N LYS A 112 -3.34 13.24 7.06
CA LYS A 112 -3.83 14.60 7.39
C LYS A 112 -4.64 14.64 8.70
N GLY A 113 -4.24 13.82 9.69
CA GLY A 113 -4.89 13.73 11.00
C GLY A 113 -6.04 12.72 11.10
N ALA A 114 -6.40 12.01 10.03
CA ALA A 114 -7.46 11.00 10.04
C ALA A 114 -6.99 9.61 10.50
N ALA A 115 -5.70 9.42 10.79
CA ALA A 115 -5.08 8.12 11.07
C ALA A 115 -5.81 7.33 12.18
N ALA A 116 -6.14 7.97 13.31
CA ALA A 116 -6.83 7.30 14.41
C ALA A 116 -8.21 6.76 14.01
N SER A 117 -9.00 7.56 13.28
CA SER A 117 -10.33 7.15 12.80
C SER A 117 -10.25 6.06 11.73
N LEU A 118 -9.22 6.10 10.87
CA LEU A 118 -8.98 5.03 9.88
C LEU A 118 -8.64 3.71 10.58
N LEU A 119 -7.74 3.76 11.57
CA LEU A 119 -7.35 2.60 12.36
C LEU A 119 -8.55 1.98 13.09
N GLU A 120 -9.36 2.79 13.75
CA GLU A 120 -10.58 2.33 14.42
C GLU A 120 -11.55 1.67 13.43
N ASN A 121 -11.89 2.37 12.34
CA ASN A 121 -12.83 1.86 11.35
C ASN A 121 -12.38 0.54 10.74
N PHE A 122 -11.14 0.45 10.28
CA PHE A 122 -10.63 -0.76 9.65
C PHE A 122 -10.47 -1.90 10.65
N SER A 123 -10.09 -1.62 11.90
CA SER A 123 -10.02 -2.65 12.95
C SER A 123 -11.40 -3.24 13.29
N GLU A 124 -12.45 -2.45 13.14
CA GLU A 124 -13.84 -2.89 13.35
C GLU A 124 -14.52 -3.41 12.07
N GLY A 125 -13.76 -3.63 10.99
CA GLY A 125 -14.28 -4.18 9.74
C GLY A 125 -15.05 -3.18 8.86
N ARG A 126 -15.03 -1.89 9.20
CA ARG A 126 -15.63 -0.81 8.40
C ARG A 126 -14.66 -0.34 7.32
N TYR A 127 -14.49 -1.16 6.30
CA TYR A 127 -13.58 -0.88 5.20
C TYR A 127 -14.21 0.02 4.15
N PHE A 128 -13.38 0.86 3.53
CA PHE A 128 -13.66 1.47 2.23
C PHE A 128 -12.64 0.98 1.21
N GLY A 129 -12.80 1.34 -0.07
CA GLY A 129 -11.89 0.93 -1.14
C GLY A 129 -12.06 -0.53 -1.61
N VAL A 130 -12.63 -1.41 -0.78
CA VAL A 130 -12.88 -2.83 -1.14
C VAL A 130 -13.67 -2.99 -2.45
N PRO A 131 -14.75 -2.22 -2.75
CA PRO A 131 -15.43 -2.34 -4.04
C PRO A 131 -14.54 -2.01 -5.24
N LEU A 132 -13.56 -1.12 -5.09
CA LEU A 132 -12.60 -0.78 -6.14
C LEU A 132 -11.59 -1.90 -6.35
N LEU A 133 -11.00 -2.42 -5.27
CA LEU A 133 -10.10 -3.57 -5.34
C LEU A 133 -10.79 -4.80 -5.94
N GLN A 134 -12.05 -5.01 -5.59
CA GLN A 134 -12.89 -6.06 -6.16
C GLN A 134 -13.15 -5.87 -7.65
N TRP A 135 -13.47 -4.63 -8.08
CA TRP A 135 -13.62 -4.32 -9.50
C TRP A 135 -12.32 -4.55 -10.29
N MET A 136 -11.18 -4.35 -9.64
CA MET A 136 -9.84 -4.65 -10.20
C MET A 136 -9.46 -6.14 -10.13
N GLY A 137 -10.30 -7.00 -9.53
CA GLY A 137 -10.03 -8.45 -9.41
C GLY A 137 -9.05 -8.83 -8.30
N LEU A 138 -8.74 -7.93 -7.36
CA LEU A 138 -7.67 -8.13 -6.38
C LEU A 138 -8.13 -8.82 -5.09
N THR A 139 -9.41 -8.71 -4.75
CA THR A 139 -10.02 -9.25 -3.52
C THR A 139 -11.54 -9.37 -3.68
N TRP A 140 -12.21 -9.96 -2.70
CA TRP A 140 -13.66 -10.09 -2.68
C TRP A 140 -14.22 -9.67 -1.33
N GLU A 141 -15.37 -8.98 -1.34
CA GLU A 141 -16.16 -8.85 -0.11
C GLU A 141 -16.81 -10.19 0.28
N THR A 142 -17.37 -10.28 1.49
CA THR A 142 -17.89 -11.50 2.11
C THR A 142 -18.76 -12.38 1.19
N GLU A 143 -19.77 -11.82 0.53
CA GLU A 143 -20.70 -12.59 -0.29
C GLU A 143 -20.01 -13.17 -1.52
N ARG A 144 -19.27 -12.34 -2.27
CA ARG A 144 -18.50 -12.80 -3.44
C ARG A 144 -17.37 -13.75 -3.06
N ALA A 145 -16.70 -13.53 -1.94
CA ALA A 145 -15.65 -14.44 -1.47
C ALA A 145 -16.19 -15.85 -1.26
N GLN A 146 -17.39 -15.96 -0.68
CA GLN A 146 -18.10 -17.24 -0.54
C GLN A 146 -18.43 -17.87 -1.90
N GLN A 147 -18.90 -17.10 -2.87
CA GLN A 147 -19.18 -17.58 -4.23
C GLN A 147 -17.93 -18.08 -4.96
N HIS A 148 -16.79 -17.43 -4.72
CA HIS A 148 -15.48 -17.79 -5.30
C HIS A 148 -14.72 -18.85 -4.50
N GLY A 149 -15.19 -19.25 -3.31
CA GLY A 149 -14.54 -20.26 -2.48
C GLY A 149 -13.21 -19.80 -1.87
N VAL A 150 -13.05 -18.51 -1.62
CA VAL A 150 -11.84 -17.90 -1.04
C VAL A 150 -12.18 -17.09 0.22
N PRO A 151 -11.22 -16.80 1.12
CA PRO A 151 -11.47 -15.90 2.24
C PRO A 151 -11.80 -14.47 1.77
N PRO A 152 -12.64 -13.72 2.50
CA PRO A 152 -12.96 -12.34 2.14
C PRO A 152 -11.83 -11.37 2.49
N PHE A 153 -11.93 -10.14 1.97
CA PHE A 153 -11.09 -9.01 2.38
C PHE A 153 -10.94 -8.97 3.92
N PRO A 154 -9.71 -8.87 4.47
CA PRO A 154 -8.46 -8.39 3.84
C PRO A 154 -7.67 -9.43 3.04
N HIS A 155 -8.19 -10.63 2.79
CA HIS A 155 -7.52 -11.58 1.90
C HIS A 155 -7.46 -11.07 0.46
N MET A 156 -6.26 -11.01 -0.11
CA MET A 156 -6.02 -10.63 -1.50
C MET A 156 -5.81 -11.88 -2.35
N VAL A 157 -6.59 -12.02 -3.43
CA VAL A 157 -6.41 -13.10 -4.41
C VAL A 157 -5.29 -12.79 -5.42
N GLN A 158 -5.07 -11.48 -5.66
CA GLN A 158 -3.96 -10.96 -6.44
C GLN A 158 -3.48 -9.65 -5.80
N TRP A 159 -2.17 -9.41 -5.84
CA TRP A 159 -1.57 -8.21 -5.26
C TRP A 159 -1.36 -7.09 -6.26
N LEU A 160 -1.29 -7.38 -7.56
CA LEU A 160 -1.15 -6.39 -8.62
C LEU A 160 -2.33 -6.45 -9.56
N ARG A 161 -2.77 -5.27 -10.00
CA ARG A 161 -3.72 -5.13 -11.09
C ARG A 161 -3.03 -5.41 -12.43
N ASP A 162 -3.71 -6.18 -13.28
CA ASP A 162 -3.30 -6.40 -14.67
C ASP A 162 -3.44 -5.11 -15.53
#